data_AF-A0A7X4YN75-F1
#
_entry.id   AF-A0A7X4YN75-F1
#
_cell.length_a   1.000
_cell.length_b   1.000
_cell.length_c   1.000
_cell.angle_alpha   90.00
_cell.angle_beta   90.00
_cell.angle_gamma   90.00
#
_symmetry.space_group_name_H-M   'P 1'
#
loop_
_entity.id
_entity.type
_entity.pdbx_description
1 polymer ?
#
loop_
_entity_poly.entity_id
_entity_poly.type
_entity_poly.pdbx_seq_one_letter_code
_entity_poly.pdbx_strand_id
1 'polypeptide(L)'
;MNVGFIGIGSMGSLLVDAFIGSGALKPSQITVSNRTFAKAICLADRHPGLKAVSSNREAVIDQDIVFLCIKPVEFKSVLDAIRDHLLPNQLVISITSPVLLEQLEDALPCKIAKVIPSITNFMCSGVSLCMYGSRMTDADIVKLNGLLAYISEPLQIDEAHTRIVSDLSSVGPAIMACLLQRFIDAAAEETGLPREQARLIASEMLLGTGQLLTTGGMSPEELQARVVVPGGITAQALALLNRELDNVFNRVIMATHAKYREDLEKVADILYGKEVNGP
;
A
#
# COMPACT_ATOMS: atom_id res chain seq x y z
N MET A 1 18.42 15.04 1.09
CA MET A 1 17.04 14.77 1.53
C MET A 1 17.08 13.71 2.61
N ASN A 2 16.59 14.00 3.80
CA ASN A 2 16.50 13.07 4.94
C ASN A 2 15.05 12.61 5.12
N VAL A 3 14.84 11.32 5.41
CA VAL A 3 13.53 10.70 5.51
C VAL A 3 13.39 9.92 6.82
N GLY A 4 12.40 10.31 7.62
CA GLY A 4 12.00 9.61 8.83
C GLY A 4 10.93 8.56 8.57
N PHE A 5 10.98 7.42 9.26
CA PHE A 5 9.90 6.43 9.29
C PHE A 5 9.53 6.13 10.74
N ILE A 6 8.26 6.35 11.07
CA ILE A 6 7.69 5.97 12.36
C ILE A 6 6.86 4.71 12.15
N GLY A 7 7.29 3.61 12.76
CA GLY A 7 6.65 2.30 12.63
C GLY A 7 7.32 1.44 11.55
N ILE A 8 7.95 0.36 11.99
CA ILE A 8 8.63 -0.61 11.12
C ILE A 8 7.93 -1.97 11.27
N GLY A 9 6.60 -1.94 11.09
CA GLY A 9 5.81 -3.13 10.82
C GLY A 9 6.02 -3.61 9.38
N SER A 10 5.18 -4.54 8.92
CA SER A 10 5.34 -5.15 7.59
C SER A 10 5.46 -4.13 6.45
N MET A 11 4.59 -3.10 6.44
CA MET A 11 4.63 -2.09 5.36
C MET A 11 5.77 -1.08 5.54
N GLY A 12 6.07 -0.65 6.77
CA GLY A 12 7.16 0.29 7.03
C GLY A 12 8.53 -0.28 6.66
N SER A 13 8.81 -1.53 7.04
CA SER A 13 10.05 -2.21 6.61
C SER A 13 10.09 -2.43 5.10
N LEU A 14 8.95 -2.79 4.48
CA LEU A 14 8.87 -2.99 3.04
C LEU A 14 9.19 -1.71 2.27
N LEU A 15 8.63 -0.56 2.67
CA LEU A 15 8.91 0.72 2.04
C LEU A 15 10.38 1.12 2.17
N VAL A 16 10.97 0.95 3.36
CA VAL A 16 12.41 1.20 3.55
C VAL A 16 13.24 0.30 2.62
N ASP A 17 12.95 -1.00 2.61
CA ASP A 17 13.66 -1.97 1.77
C ASP A 17 13.51 -1.61 0.27
N ALA A 18 12.32 -1.21 -0.16
CA ALA A 18 12.03 -0.82 -1.55
C ALA A 18 12.74 0.49 -1.96
N PHE A 19 12.73 1.52 -1.11
CA PHE A 19 13.41 2.78 -1.42
C PHE A 19 14.94 2.63 -1.44
N ILE A 20 15.50 1.79 -0.57
CA ILE A 20 16.94 1.48 -0.62
C ILE A 20 17.26 0.63 -1.86
N GLY A 21 16.49 -0.43 -2.10
CA GLY A 21 16.71 -1.36 -3.20
C GLY A 21 16.59 -0.73 -4.60
N SER A 22 15.67 0.22 -4.75
CA SER A 22 15.52 1.01 -5.99
C SER A 22 16.57 2.11 -6.15
N GLY A 23 17.36 2.40 -5.12
CA GLY A 23 18.33 3.49 -5.11
C GLY A 23 17.73 4.88 -4.91
N ALA A 24 16.44 4.98 -4.59
CA ALA A 24 15.75 6.25 -4.32
C ALA A 24 16.33 6.96 -3.08
N LEU A 25 16.72 6.18 -2.07
CA LEU A 25 17.29 6.66 -0.82
C LEU A 25 18.53 5.83 -0.45
N LYS A 26 19.59 6.50 0.00
CA LYS A 26 20.71 5.83 0.67
C LYS A 26 20.31 5.50 2.11
N PRO A 27 20.82 4.41 2.71
CA PRO A 27 20.59 4.11 4.12
C PRO A 27 20.91 5.29 5.04
N SER A 28 22.00 6.02 4.77
CA SER A 28 22.42 7.20 5.53
C SER A 28 21.43 8.39 5.51
N GLN A 29 20.43 8.35 4.64
CA GLN A 29 19.37 9.36 4.56
C GLN A 29 18.13 8.96 5.37
N ILE A 30 18.10 7.75 5.93
CA ILE A 30 16.92 7.17 6.56
C ILE A 30 17.11 7.08 8.08
N THR A 31 16.13 7.62 8.80
CA THR A 31 16.00 7.44 10.25
C THR A 31 14.72 6.67 10.55
N VAL A 32 14.77 5.65 11.41
CA VAL A 32 13.60 4.84 11.76
C VAL A 32 13.38 4.78 13.26
N SER A 33 12.12 4.91 13.69
CA SER A 33 11.67 4.55 15.03
C SER A 33 10.64 3.44 14.96
N ASN A 34 10.58 2.64 16.02
CA ASN A 34 9.53 1.66 16.19
C ASN A 34 9.28 1.43 17.69
N ARG A 35 8.00 1.22 18.07
CA ARG A 35 7.60 0.99 19.47
C ARG A 35 8.45 -0.08 20.16
N THR A 36 8.75 -1.16 19.46
CA THR A 36 9.76 -2.14 19.88
C THR A 36 11.09 -1.78 19.23
N PHE A 37 11.98 -1.15 19.97
CA PHE A 37 13.25 -0.61 19.45
C PHE A 37 14.14 -1.68 18.79
N ALA A 38 14.14 -2.91 19.30
CA ALA A 38 14.88 -4.03 18.70
C ALA A 38 14.53 -4.27 17.22
N LYS A 39 13.30 -3.96 16.78
CA LYS A 39 12.92 -4.06 15.36
C LYS A 39 13.59 -2.98 14.50
N ALA A 40 13.75 -1.77 15.04
CA ALA A 40 14.46 -0.68 14.37
C ALA A 40 15.96 -1.02 14.23
N ILE A 41 16.57 -1.57 15.29
CA ILE A 41 17.96 -2.05 15.24
C ILE A 41 18.11 -3.15 14.19
N CYS A 42 17.25 -4.18 14.21
CA CYS A 42 17.33 -5.26 13.24
C CYS A 42 17.20 -4.76 11.79
N LEU A 43 16.37 -3.74 11.53
CA LEU A 43 16.31 -3.10 10.21
C LEU A 43 17.62 -2.36 9.87
N ALA A 44 18.19 -1.62 10.83
CA ALA A 44 19.46 -0.92 10.64
C ALA A 44 20.64 -1.87 10.39
N ASP A 45 20.67 -3.03 11.05
CA ASP A 45 21.70 -4.05 10.84
C ASP A 45 21.66 -4.62 9.41
N ARG A 46 20.46 -4.70 8.81
CA ARG A 46 20.29 -5.11 7.39
C ARG A 46 20.77 -4.04 6.40
N HIS A 47 20.77 -2.77 6.81
CA HIS A 47 21.08 -1.63 5.94
C HIS A 47 22.13 -0.71 6.58
N PRO A 48 23.43 -1.04 6.46
CA PRO A 48 24.49 -0.24 7.06
C PRO A 48 24.39 1.24 6.70
N GLY A 49 24.35 2.10 7.73
CA GLY A 49 24.17 3.54 7.60
C GLY A 49 22.76 4.04 7.92
N LEU A 50 21.76 3.17 7.95
CA LEU A 50 20.42 3.49 8.43
C LEU A 50 20.46 3.78 9.94
N LYS A 51 19.82 4.88 10.36
CA LYS A 51 19.79 5.29 11.76
C LYS A 51 18.56 4.76 12.49
N ALA A 52 18.74 3.87 13.46
CA ALA A 52 17.69 3.48 14.39
C ALA A 52 17.67 4.41 15.61
N VAL A 53 16.50 4.95 15.94
CA VAL A 53 16.29 5.82 17.12
C VAL A 53 15.23 5.25 18.05
N SER A 54 15.34 5.56 19.34
CA SER A 54 14.50 4.97 20.40
C SER A 54 13.19 5.72 20.62
N SER A 55 13.05 6.94 20.06
CA SER A 55 11.86 7.77 20.19
C SER A 55 11.33 8.27 18.84
N ASN A 56 10.01 8.46 18.75
CA ASN A 56 9.37 9.05 17.56
C ASN A 56 9.81 10.50 17.34
N ARG A 57 10.09 11.23 18.43
CA ARG A 57 10.65 12.58 18.38
C ARG A 57 11.94 12.64 17.58
N GLU A 58 12.88 11.73 17.86
CA GLU A 58 14.16 11.68 17.14
C GLU A 58 13.99 11.30 15.67
N ALA A 59 12.90 10.60 15.31
CA ALA A 59 12.62 10.22 13.93
C ALA A 59 11.99 11.34 13.10
N VAL A 60 11.60 12.47 13.69
CA VAL A 60 11.03 13.63 12.96
C VAL A 60 11.96 14.84 12.92
N ILE A 61 12.90 14.95 13.85
CA ILE A 61 13.87 16.06 13.89
C ILE A 61 14.80 15.98 12.68
N ASP A 62 15.04 17.12 12.03
CA ASP A 62 15.93 17.28 10.86
C ASP A 62 15.57 16.39 9.64
N GLN A 63 14.31 15.99 9.52
CA GLN A 63 13.80 15.24 8.37
C GLN A 63 13.09 16.16 7.37
N ASP A 64 13.25 15.92 6.08
CA ASP A 64 12.46 16.60 5.04
C ASP A 64 11.06 15.97 4.90
N ILE A 65 11.02 14.64 5.01
CA ILE A 65 9.82 13.81 4.84
C ILE A 65 9.73 12.83 6.02
N VAL A 66 8.53 12.61 6.56
CA VAL A 66 8.27 11.62 7.62
C VAL A 66 7.12 10.71 7.21
N PHE A 67 7.38 9.41 7.09
CA PHE A 67 6.34 8.39 6.87
C PHE A 67 5.79 7.88 8.21
N LEU A 68 4.46 7.96 8.38
CA LEU A 68 3.72 7.37 9.48
C LEU A 68 3.22 5.98 9.10
N CYS A 69 4.03 4.98 9.39
CA CYS A 69 3.83 3.56 9.11
C CYS A 69 3.27 2.79 10.31
N ILE A 70 2.28 3.39 10.98
CA ILE A 70 1.65 2.90 12.21
C ILE A 70 0.20 2.48 12.00
N LYS A 71 -0.36 1.75 12.96
CA LYS A 71 -1.79 1.38 12.90
C LYS A 71 -2.67 2.59 13.21
N PRO A 72 -3.91 2.65 12.70
CA PRO A 72 -4.82 3.76 12.96
C PRO A 72 -5.00 4.08 14.45
N VAL A 73 -5.07 3.06 15.31
CA VAL A 73 -5.21 3.21 16.77
C VAL A 73 -4.03 3.89 17.46
N GLU A 74 -2.87 3.96 16.81
CA GLU A 74 -1.65 4.56 17.34
C GLU A 74 -1.50 6.03 16.95
N PHE A 75 -2.33 6.56 16.03
CA PHE A 75 -2.16 7.92 15.50
C PHE A 75 -2.24 8.97 16.60
N LYS A 76 -3.26 8.95 17.47
CA LYS A 76 -3.43 9.99 18.49
C LYS A 76 -2.17 10.18 19.34
N SER A 77 -1.66 9.09 19.92
CA SER A 77 -0.48 9.13 20.79
C SER A 77 0.81 9.48 20.05
N VAL A 78 0.96 9.07 18.79
CA VAL A 78 2.12 9.42 17.97
C VAL A 78 2.08 10.88 17.56
N LEU A 79 0.94 11.40 17.11
CA LEU A 79 0.76 12.80 16.72
C LEU A 79 1.05 13.72 17.91
N ASP A 80 0.50 13.43 19.08
CA ASP A 80 0.76 14.19 20.31
C ASP A 80 2.26 14.21 20.67
N ALA A 81 2.98 13.11 20.42
CA ALA A 81 4.40 13.00 20.73
C ALA A 81 5.33 13.73 19.74
N ILE A 82 4.87 14.03 18.52
CA ILE A 82 5.70 14.64 17.47
C ILE A 82 5.29 16.07 17.10
N ARG A 83 4.07 16.50 17.43
CA ARG A 83 3.48 17.77 17.00
C ARG A 83 4.39 18.96 17.24
N ASP A 84 4.92 19.09 18.45
CA ASP A 84 5.75 20.24 18.88
C ASP A 84 7.20 20.18 18.34
N HIS A 85 7.50 19.17 17.53
CA HIS A 85 8.82 18.97 16.91
C HIS A 85 8.77 19.05 15.39
N LEU A 86 7.58 19.24 14.81
CA LEU A 86 7.39 19.39 13.38
C LEU A 86 7.42 20.87 12.97
N LEU A 87 8.13 21.16 11.89
CA LEU A 87 8.22 22.46 11.27
C LEU A 87 7.25 22.57 10.07
N PRO A 88 6.73 23.78 9.77
CA PRO A 88 5.76 23.96 8.68
C PRO A 88 6.22 23.52 7.29
N ASN A 89 7.53 23.50 7.04
CA ASN A 89 8.12 23.11 5.77
C ASN A 89 8.33 21.59 5.60
N GLN A 90 8.19 20.81 6.67
CA GLN A 90 8.29 19.34 6.60
C GLN A 90 7.04 18.74 5.95
N LEU A 91 7.22 17.56 5.35
CA LEU A 91 6.13 16.76 4.78
C LEU A 91 5.91 15.50 5.61
N VAL A 92 4.74 15.37 6.24
CA VAL A 92 4.31 14.14 6.92
C VAL A 92 3.39 13.34 5.98
N ILE A 93 3.66 12.04 5.86
CA ILE A 93 2.96 11.12 4.98
C ILE A 93 2.29 10.04 5.82
N SER A 94 0.96 10.00 5.81
CA SER A 94 0.23 8.83 6.32
C SER A 94 0.16 7.74 5.26
N ILE A 95 0.39 6.48 5.66
CA ILE A 95 0.24 5.34 4.74
C ILE A 95 -1.05 4.54 4.91
N THR A 96 -1.96 5.03 5.74
CA THR A 96 -3.20 4.30 6.07
C THR A 96 -4.42 5.01 5.52
N SER A 97 -5.38 4.23 5.01
CA SER A 97 -6.64 4.74 4.47
C SER A 97 -7.62 5.32 5.50
N PRO A 98 -7.72 4.82 6.75
CA PRO A 98 -8.80 5.25 7.65
C PRO A 98 -8.59 6.60 8.36
N VAL A 99 -7.42 7.24 8.24
CA VAL A 99 -7.12 8.53 8.87
C VAL A 99 -7.18 9.61 7.81
N LEU A 100 -8.16 10.51 7.85
CA LEU A 100 -8.43 11.52 6.81
C LEU A 100 -7.33 12.58 6.74
N LEU A 101 -7.16 13.19 5.56
CA LEU A 101 -6.21 14.30 5.40
C LEU A 101 -6.53 15.47 6.33
N GLU A 102 -7.80 15.89 6.40
CA GLU A 102 -8.25 16.99 7.25
C GLU A 102 -7.90 16.76 8.73
N GLN A 103 -8.11 15.53 9.23
CA GLN A 103 -7.74 15.13 10.60
C GLN A 103 -6.24 15.36 10.90
N LEU A 104 -5.38 15.03 9.94
CA LEU A 104 -3.94 15.23 10.06
C LEU A 104 -3.55 16.69 9.90
N GLU A 105 -4.25 17.43 9.02
CA GLU A 105 -4.01 18.84 8.81
C GLU A 105 -4.36 19.70 10.03
N ASP A 106 -5.41 19.34 10.76
CA ASP A 106 -5.79 19.97 12.02
C ASP A 106 -4.82 19.63 13.16
N ALA A 107 -4.34 18.39 13.20
CA ALA A 107 -3.48 17.90 14.26
C ALA A 107 -2.04 18.43 14.16
N LEU A 108 -1.51 18.59 12.95
CA LEU A 108 -0.08 18.90 12.74
C LEU A 108 0.14 20.24 12.05
N PRO A 109 1.21 20.99 12.40
CA PRO A 109 1.48 22.31 11.82
C PRO A 109 2.21 22.27 10.45
N CYS A 110 2.34 21.10 9.82
CA CYS A 110 3.19 20.87 8.65
C CYS A 110 2.39 20.43 7.40
N LYS A 111 3.07 20.22 6.27
CA LYS A 111 2.46 19.73 5.03
C LYS A 111 2.10 18.25 5.19
N ILE A 112 0.93 17.86 4.69
CA ILE A 112 0.44 16.48 4.80
C ILE A 112 0.23 15.89 3.41
N ALA A 113 0.64 14.63 3.23
CA ALA A 113 0.14 13.77 2.17
C ALA A 113 -0.39 12.46 2.76
N LYS A 114 -1.22 11.78 2.00
CA LYS A 114 -1.58 10.39 2.22
C LYS A 114 -1.10 9.58 1.02
N VAL A 115 -0.32 8.54 1.30
CA VAL A 115 0.21 7.63 0.28
C VAL A 115 -0.14 6.22 0.70
N ILE A 116 -1.11 5.59 0.08
CA ILE A 116 -1.47 4.20 0.38
C ILE A 116 -0.65 3.28 -0.54
N PRO A 117 0.37 2.58 0.00
CA PRO A 117 1.20 1.68 -0.79
C PRO A 117 0.53 0.33 -1.01
N SER A 118 1.19 -0.51 -1.79
CA SER A 118 0.88 -1.93 -1.98
C SER A 118 2.12 -2.78 -1.76
N ILE A 119 1.93 -4.05 -1.44
CA ILE A 119 3.03 -5.02 -1.33
C ILE A 119 3.82 -5.15 -2.64
N THR A 120 3.19 -4.86 -3.78
CA THR A 120 3.83 -4.85 -5.10
C THR A 120 4.90 -3.78 -5.24
N ASN A 121 4.91 -2.74 -4.39
CA ASN A 121 5.94 -1.70 -4.43
C ASN A 121 7.33 -2.24 -4.07
N PHE A 122 7.41 -3.39 -3.35
CA PHE A 122 8.66 -4.09 -3.12
C PHE A 122 9.34 -4.54 -4.43
N MET A 123 8.53 -4.85 -5.45
CA MET A 123 8.99 -5.21 -6.79
C MET A 123 9.17 -3.98 -7.70
N CYS A 124 9.23 -2.77 -7.12
CA CYS A 124 9.25 -1.50 -7.86
C CYS A 124 8.11 -1.40 -8.88
N SER A 125 6.93 -1.88 -8.50
CA SER A 125 5.78 -2.02 -9.38
C SER A 125 4.46 -1.74 -8.64
N GLY A 126 3.37 -1.74 -9.39
CA GLY A 126 2.05 -1.36 -8.91
C GLY A 126 1.92 0.14 -8.68
N VAL A 127 0.89 0.53 -7.95
CA VAL A 127 0.47 1.92 -7.77
C VAL A 127 0.63 2.34 -6.31
N SER A 128 1.12 3.56 -6.09
CA SER A 128 0.99 4.27 -4.81
C SER A 128 -0.14 5.28 -4.91
N LEU A 129 -1.21 5.09 -4.13
CA LEU A 129 -2.36 6.01 -4.17
C LEU A 129 -2.06 7.26 -3.38
N CYS A 130 -2.12 8.41 -4.02
CA CYS A 130 -1.69 9.67 -3.47
C CYS A 130 -2.86 10.64 -3.30
N MET A 131 -2.93 11.26 -2.13
CA MET A 131 -3.79 12.42 -1.87
C MET A 131 -2.92 13.50 -1.19
N TYR A 132 -3.10 14.75 -1.57
CA TYR A 132 -2.24 15.86 -1.12
C TYR A 132 -3.06 16.85 -0.31
N GLY A 133 -2.54 17.24 0.86
CA GLY A 133 -3.18 18.21 1.75
C GLY A 133 -3.15 19.62 1.19
N SER A 134 -4.00 20.48 1.73
CA SER A 134 -4.19 21.88 1.33
C SER A 134 -2.91 22.73 1.46
N ARG A 135 -1.97 22.33 2.33
CA ARG A 135 -0.70 23.03 2.55
C ARG A 135 0.44 22.62 1.59
N MET A 136 0.22 21.66 0.69
CA MET A 136 1.23 21.24 -0.28
C MET A 136 1.26 22.17 -1.51
N THR A 137 2.46 22.45 -2.00
CA THR A 137 2.67 23.16 -3.28
C THR A 137 2.88 22.16 -4.41
N ASP A 138 2.74 22.60 -5.66
CA ASP A 138 3.05 21.77 -6.84
C ASP A 138 4.49 21.22 -6.81
N ALA A 139 5.44 21.99 -6.29
CA ALA A 139 6.83 21.55 -6.13
C ALA A 139 6.97 20.41 -5.10
N ASP A 140 6.16 20.43 -4.04
CA ASP A 140 6.14 19.34 -3.06
C ASP A 140 5.54 18.06 -3.68
N ILE A 141 4.48 18.21 -4.47
CA ILE A 141 3.82 17.10 -5.17
C ILE A 141 4.79 16.45 -6.17
N VAL A 142 5.47 17.26 -6.99
CA VAL A 142 6.48 16.77 -7.94
C VAL A 142 7.63 16.06 -7.19
N LYS A 143 8.10 16.61 -6.08
CA LYS A 143 9.15 16.00 -5.26
C LYS A 143 8.71 14.65 -4.69
N LEU A 144 7.51 14.56 -4.12
CA LEU A 144 6.97 13.33 -3.56
C LEU A 144 6.75 12.27 -4.65
N ASN A 145 6.13 12.65 -5.77
CA ASN A 145 5.88 11.73 -6.87
C ASN A 145 7.18 11.24 -7.49
N GLY A 146 8.19 12.12 -7.63
CA GLY A 146 9.53 11.72 -8.06
C GLY A 146 10.18 10.70 -7.14
N LEU A 147 9.97 10.78 -5.82
CA LEU A 147 10.44 9.76 -4.87
C LEU A 147 9.67 8.44 -5.02
N LEU A 148 8.34 8.50 -5.11
CA LEU A 148 7.47 7.31 -5.22
C LEU A 148 7.62 6.57 -6.56
N ALA A 149 7.97 7.29 -7.63
CA ALA A 149 8.21 6.75 -8.97
C ALA A 149 9.32 5.68 -9.01
N TYR A 150 10.23 5.66 -8.04
CA TYR A 150 11.26 4.63 -7.93
C TYR A 150 10.71 3.26 -7.54
N ILE A 151 9.57 3.22 -6.84
CA ILE A 151 9.01 1.98 -6.28
C ILE A 151 7.62 1.65 -6.82
N SER A 152 7.00 2.54 -7.58
CA SER A 152 5.60 2.43 -8.00
C SER A 152 5.23 3.50 -9.04
N GLU A 153 4.04 3.40 -9.63
CA GLU A 153 3.37 4.51 -10.30
C GLU A 153 2.59 5.34 -9.25
N PRO A 154 2.95 6.61 -8.97
CA PRO A 154 2.16 7.46 -8.09
C PRO A 154 0.87 7.91 -8.80
N LEU A 155 -0.30 7.56 -8.25
CA LEU A 155 -1.59 7.92 -8.81
C LEU A 155 -2.35 8.83 -7.85
N GLN A 156 -2.62 10.07 -8.28
CA GLN A 156 -3.48 10.97 -7.53
C GLN A 156 -4.94 10.48 -7.59
N ILE A 157 -5.58 10.41 -6.43
CA ILE A 157 -7.00 10.02 -6.32
C ILE A 157 -7.76 11.00 -5.44
N ASP A 158 -9.09 11.01 -5.59
CA ASP A 158 -9.99 11.62 -4.63
C ASP A 158 -10.10 10.73 -3.38
N GLU A 159 -10.03 11.33 -2.19
CA GLU A 159 -10.14 10.62 -0.92
C GLU A 159 -11.48 9.87 -0.79
N ALA A 160 -12.56 10.34 -1.43
CA ALA A 160 -13.86 9.67 -1.50
C ALA A 160 -13.79 8.29 -2.19
N HIS A 161 -12.84 8.09 -3.11
CA HIS A 161 -12.64 6.82 -3.81
C HIS A 161 -11.60 5.91 -3.15
N THR A 162 -11.01 6.33 -2.03
CA THR A 162 -9.89 5.62 -1.36
C THR A 162 -10.15 4.13 -1.18
N ARG A 163 -11.36 3.74 -0.75
CA ARG A 163 -11.68 2.34 -0.46
C ARG A 163 -11.57 1.46 -1.70
N ILE A 164 -12.31 1.79 -2.76
CA ILE A 164 -12.37 0.93 -3.94
C ILE A 164 -11.01 0.90 -4.65
N VAL A 165 -10.31 2.02 -4.72
CA VAL A 165 -8.99 2.04 -5.36
C VAL A 165 -7.97 1.26 -4.53
N SER A 166 -8.03 1.32 -3.19
CA SER A 166 -7.20 0.48 -2.32
C SER A 166 -7.53 -1.01 -2.44
N ASP A 167 -8.80 -1.37 -2.68
CA ASP A 167 -9.17 -2.75 -2.95
C ASP A 167 -8.55 -3.26 -4.25
N LEU A 168 -8.51 -2.43 -5.29
CA LEU A 168 -7.86 -2.76 -6.56
C LEU A 168 -6.34 -2.85 -6.43
N SER A 169 -5.68 -1.87 -5.79
CA SER A 169 -4.22 -1.75 -5.76
C SER A 169 -3.55 -2.59 -4.66
N SER A 170 -4.14 -2.63 -3.47
CA SER A 170 -3.49 -3.13 -2.25
C SER A 170 -4.07 -4.47 -1.79
N VAL A 171 -5.39 -4.69 -1.98
CA VAL A 171 -6.03 -5.98 -1.70
C VAL A 171 -5.96 -6.91 -2.91
N GLY A 172 -6.01 -6.36 -4.13
CA GLY A 172 -5.93 -7.06 -5.41
C GLY A 172 -4.85 -8.15 -5.49
N PRO A 173 -3.59 -7.89 -5.06
CA PRO A 173 -2.55 -8.92 -5.08
C PRO A 173 -2.91 -10.18 -4.28
N ALA A 174 -3.58 -10.03 -3.14
CA ALA A 174 -4.01 -11.17 -2.32
C ALA A 174 -5.17 -11.94 -2.97
N ILE A 175 -6.10 -11.23 -3.63
CA ILE A 175 -7.18 -11.85 -4.39
C ILE A 175 -6.61 -12.66 -5.56
N MET A 176 -5.68 -12.09 -6.33
CA MET A 176 -5.04 -12.77 -7.45
C MET A 176 -4.21 -13.97 -6.99
N ALA A 177 -3.47 -13.85 -5.88
CA ALA A 177 -2.74 -14.97 -5.30
C ALA A 177 -3.68 -16.10 -4.84
N CYS A 178 -4.85 -15.77 -4.28
CA CYS A 178 -5.87 -16.74 -3.90
C CYS A 178 -6.40 -17.49 -5.14
N LEU A 179 -6.78 -16.77 -6.20
CA LEU A 179 -7.24 -17.38 -7.45
C LEU A 179 -6.18 -18.28 -8.07
N LEU A 180 -4.92 -17.83 -8.13
CA LEU A 180 -3.81 -18.60 -8.65
C LEU A 180 -3.58 -19.87 -7.82
N GLN A 181 -3.63 -19.76 -6.49
CA GLN A 181 -3.48 -20.90 -5.59
C GLN A 181 -4.58 -21.94 -5.81
N ARG A 182 -5.85 -21.53 -5.93
CA ARG A 182 -6.95 -22.44 -6.23
C ARG A 182 -6.76 -23.15 -7.57
N PHE A 183 -6.25 -22.44 -8.58
CA PHE A 183 -5.98 -23.05 -9.88
C PHE A 183 -4.83 -24.06 -9.85
N ILE A 184 -3.75 -23.75 -9.13
CA ILE A 184 -2.61 -24.66 -8.89
C ILE A 184 -3.07 -25.92 -8.17
N ASP A 185 -3.88 -25.77 -7.12
CA ASP A 185 -4.38 -26.87 -6.30
C ASP A 185 -5.25 -27.81 -7.15
N ALA A 186 -6.21 -27.27 -7.91
CA ALA A 186 -7.07 -28.05 -8.80
C ALA A 186 -6.26 -28.76 -9.90
N ALA A 187 -5.25 -28.12 -10.48
CA ALA A 187 -4.39 -28.76 -11.49
C ALA A 187 -3.66 -29.98 -10.92
N ALA A 188 -3.16 -29.90 -9.69
CA ALA A 188 -2.51 -31.02 -9.02
C ALA A 188 -3.50 -32.13 -8.68
N GLU A 189 -4.69 -31.78 -8.18
CA GLU A 189 -5.73 -32.74 -7.79
C GLU A 189 -6.31 -33.51 -8.98
N GLU A 190 -6.61 -32.83 -10.08
CA GLU A 190 -7.28 -33.44 -11.24
C GLU A 190 -6.33 -34.21 -12.17
N THR A 191 -5.05 -33.86 -12.20
CA THR A 191 -4.10 -34.41 -13.19
C THR A 191 -2.92 -35.16 -12.58
N GLY A 192 -2.71 -35.04 -11.26
CA GLY A 192 -1.53 -35.59 -10.58
C GLY A 192 -0.25 -34.78 -10.83
N LEU A 193 -0.32 -33.60 -11.46
CA LEU A 193 0.82 -32.72 -11.68
C LEU A 193 1.45 -32.30 -10.33
N PRO A 194 2.78 -32.40 -10.14
CA PRO A 194 3.41 -31.96 -8.90
C PRO A 194 3.14 -30.49 -8.60
N ARG A 195 2.72 -30.19 -7.36
CA ARG A 195 2.29 -28.84 -6.96
C ARG A 195 3.35 -27.76 -7.20
N GLU A 196 4.63 -28.07 -6.97
CA GLU A 196 5.73 -27.12 -7.25
C GLU A 196 5.89 -26.82 -8.74
N GLN A 197 5.68 -27.82 -9.60
CA GLN A 197 5.71 -27.62 -11.05
C GLN A 197 4.52 -26.78 -11.52
N ALA A 198 3.32 -27.07 -11.02
CA ALA A 198 2.12 -26.27 -11.28
C ALA A 198 2.31 -24.81 -10.80
N ARG A 199 2.89 -24.62 -9.61
CA ARG A 199 3.18 -23.30 -9.04
C ARG A 199 4.14 -22.50 -9.91
N LEU A 200 5.24 -23.11 -10.37
CA LEU A 200 6.20 -22.45 -11.26
C LEU A 200 5.52 -21.97 -12.55
N ILE A 201 4.81 -22.87 -13.25
CA ILE A 201 4.15 -22.57 -14.52
C ILE A 201 3.10 -21.46 -14.35
N ALA A 202 2.25 -21.57 -13.33
CA ALA A 202 1.19 -20.60 -13.07
C ALA A 202 1.75 -19.23 -12.68
N SER A 203 2.85 -19.18 -11.92
CA SER A 203 3.49 -17.92 -11.51
C SER A 203 4.12 -17.19 -12.70
N GLU A 204 4.86 -17.90 -13.56
CA GLU A 204 5.44 -17.32 -14.78
C GLU A 204 4.35 -16.84 -15.76
N MET A 205 3.26 -17.60 -15.88
CA MET A 205 2.10 -17.18 -16.67
C MET A 205 1.46 -15.90 -16.12
N LEU A 206 1.30 -15.78 -14.80
CA LEU A 206 0.75 -14.57 -14.18
C LEU A 206 1.67 -13.35 -14.37
N LEU A 207 2.99 -13.54 -14.28
CA LEU A 207 3.97 -12.50 -14.57
C LEU A 207 3.84 -12.00 -16.01
N GLY A 208 3.83 -12.90 -17.00
CA GLY A 208 3.66 -12.55 -18.40
C GLY A 208 2.31 -11.88 -18.68
N THR A 209 1.24 -12.36 -18.06
CA THR A 209 -0.10 -11.73 -18.12
C THR A 209 -0.06 -10.30 -17.59
N GLY A 210 0.57 -10.07 -16.44
CA GLY A 210 0.75 -8.73 -15.87
C GLY A 210 1.53 -7.80 -16.81
N GLN A 211 2.56 -8.29 -17.48
CA GLN A 211 3.32 -7.52 -18.47
C GLN A 211 2.47 -7.16 -19.70
N LEU A 212 1.67 -8.10 -20.23
CA LEU A 212 0.78 -7.83 -21.37
C LEU A 212 -0.27 -6.76 -21.04
N LEU A 213 -0.79 -6.76 -19.81
CA LEU A 213 -1.77 -5.79 -19.33
C LEU A 213 -1.17 -4.41 -18.96
N THR A 214 0.15 -4.33 -18.82
CA THR A 214 0.85 -3.09 -18.43
C THR A 214 1.68 -2.57 -19.59
N THR A 215 2.93 -3.01 -19.73
CA THR A 215 3.84 -2.58 -20.80
C THR A 215 3.39 -3.03 -22.19
N GLY A 216 2.61 -4.11 -22.27
CA GLY A 216 2.01 -4.60 -23.51
C GLY A 216 0.76 -3.83 -23.95
N GLY A 217 0.20 -2.98 -23.09
CA GLY A 217 -0.92 -2.09 -23.41
C GLY A 217 -2.25 -2.79 -23.77
N MET A 218 -2.40 -4.08 -23.47
CA MET A 218 -3.66 -4.79 -23.73
C MET A 218 -4.66 -4.57 -22.59
N SER A 219 -5.93 -4.42 -22.94
CA SER A 219 -7.03 -4.55 -21.99
C SER A 219 -7.27 -6.02 -21.61
N PRO A 220 -7.92 -6.30 -20.46
CA PRO A 220 -8.34 -7.66 -20.09
C PRO A 220 -9.22 -8.33 -21.15
N GLU A 221 -10.09 -7.56 -21.82
CA GLU A 221 -10.98 -8.05 -22.87
C GLU A 221 -10.21 -8.45 -24.13
N GLU A 222 -9.27 -7.60 -24.57
CA GLU A 222 -8.41 -7.91 -25.71
C GLU A 222 -7.52 -9.12 -25.45
N LEU A 223 -6.95 -9.22 -24.25
CA LEU A 223 -6.12 -10.36 -23.88
C LEU A 223 -6.92 -11.67 -23.92
N GLN A 224 -8.14 -11.68 -23.37
CA GLN A 224 -9.04 -12.83 -23.48
C GLN A 224 -9.35 -13.18 -24.93
N ALA A 225 -9.76 -12.19 -25.73
CA ALA A 225 -10.08 -12.39 -27.15
C ALA A 225 -8.90 -12.95 -27.95
N ARG A 226 -7.67 -12.57 -27.60
CA ARG A 226 -6.45 -13.01 -28.27
C ARG A 226 -6.05 -14.46 -27.96
N VAL A 227 -6.44 -14.99 -26.80
CA VAL A 227 -6.15 -16.37 -26.38
C VAL A 227 -7.29 -17.33 -26.75
N VAL A 228 -8.50 -16.82 -26.91
CA VAL A 228 -9.67 -17.63 -27.25
C VAL A 228 -9.63 -18.09 -28.71
N VAL A 229 -9.75 -19.40 -28.91
CA VAL A 229 -10.09 -20.01 -30.20
C VAL A 229 -11.57 -20.41 -30.15
N PRO A 230 -12.41 -19.99 -31.11
CA PRO A 230 -13.82 -20.39 -31.15
C PRO A 230 -14.00 -21.91 -31.07
N GLY A 231 -14.80 -22.38 -30.11
CA GLY A 231 -15.02 -23.81 -29.83
C GLY A 231 -13.87 -24.53 -29.11
N GLY A 232 -12.76 -23.85 -28.83
CA GLY A 232 -11.60 -24.41 -28.13
C GLY A 232 -11.73 -24.45 -26.60
N ILE A 233 -10.72 -25.02 -25.95
CA ILE A 233 -10.68 -25.23 -24.48
C ILE A 233 -10.78 -23.92 -23.69
N THR A 234 -10.19 -22.83 -24.18
CA THR A 234 -10.26 -21.50 -23.53
C THR A 234 -11.69 -20.96 -23.51
N ALA A 235 -12.45 -21.16 -24.59
CA ALA A 235 -13.84 -20.71 -24.67
C ALA A 235 -14.72 -21.44 -23.65
N GLN A 236 -14.51 -22.75 -23.48
CA GLN A 236 -15.23 -23.55 -22.48
C GLN A 236 -14.89 -23.10 -21.05
N ALA A 237 -13.61 -22.85 -20.77
CA ALA A 237 -13.17 -22.38 -19.46
C ALA A 237 -13.77 -21.01 -19.11
N LEU A 238 -13.71 -20.03 -20.03
CA LEU A 238 -14.26 -18.69 -19.79
C LEU A 238 -15.78 -18.71 -19.66
N ALA A 239 -16.50 -19.53 -20.43
CA ALA A 239 -17.95 -19.67 -20.30
C ALA A 239 -18.35 -20.20 -18.90
N LEU A 240 -17.61 -21.17 -18.37
CA LEU A 240 -17.81 -21.67 -17.01
C LEU A 240 -17.51 -20.57 -15.98
N LEU A 241 -16.34 -19.94 -16.07
CA LEU A 241 -15.94 -18.90 -15.12
C LEU A 241 -16.91 -17.73 -15.10
N ASN A 242 -17.38 -17.26 -16.26
CA ASN A 242 -18.35 -16.16 -16.32
C ASN A 242 -19.67 -16.50 -15.63
N ARG A 243 -20.10 -17.77 -15.68
CA ARG A 243 -21.31 -18.21 -14.98
C ARG A 243 -21.08 -18.31 -13.48
N GLU A 244 -19.99 -18.95 -13.05
CA GLU A 244 -19.74 -19.23 -11.63
C GLU A 244 -19.27 -17.99 -10.85
N LEU A 245 -18.64 -17.03 -11.53
CA LEU A 245 -18.16 -15.78 -10.93
C LEU A 245 -19.18 -14.64 -10.98
N ASP A 246 -20.37 -14.88 -11.53
CA ASP A 246 -21.44 -13.88 -11.54
C ASP A 246 -21.70 -13.37 -10.11
N ASN A 247 -21.70 -12.05 -9.95
CA ASN A 247 -21.82 -11.33 -8.66
C ASN A 247 -20.74 -11.61 -7.59
N VAL A 248 -19.76 -12.49 -7.81
CA VAL A 248 -18.73 -12.82 -6.81
C VAL A 248 -17.91 -11.57 -6.47
N PHE A 249 -17.40 -10.86 -7.49
CA PHE A 249 -16.59 -9.66 -7.26
C PHE A 249 -17.40 -8.50 -6.67
N ASN A 250 -18.69 -8.37 -7.00
CA ASN A 250 -19.58 -7.40 -6.34
C ASN A 250 -19.67 -7.66 -4.84
N ARG A 251 -19.82 -8.94 -4.44
CA ARG A 251 -19.87 -9.34 -3.02
C ARG A 251 -18.53 -9.15 -2.30
N VAL A 252 -17.41 -9.39 -2.99
CA VAL A 252 -16.07 -9.09 -2.46
C VAL A 252 -15.95 -7.60 -2.13
N ILE A 253 -16.32 -6.73 -3.07
CA ILE A 253 -16.29 -5.27 -2.87
C ILE A 253 -17.22 -4.85 -1.73
N MET A 254 -18.43 -5.41 -1.65
CA MET A 254 -19.35 -5.10 -0.54
C MET A 254 -18.76 -5.49 0.83
N ALA A 255 -18.08 -6.64 0.92
CA ALA A 255 -17.48 -7.11 2.16
C ALA A 255 -16.30 -6.23 2.62
N THR A 256 -15.42 -5.83 1.70
CA THR A 256 -14.29 -4.93 2.03
C THR A 256 -14.77 -3.53 2.40
N HIS A 257 -15.80 -3.01 1.72
CA HIS A 257 -16.43 -1.73 2.06
C HIS A 257 -17.11 -1.75 3.43
N ALA A 258 -17.79 -2.85 3.81
CA ALA A 258 -18.38 -2.99 5.13
C ALA A 258 -17.30 -2.93 6.23
N LYS A 259 -16.21 -3.69 6.08
CA LYS A 259 -15.09 -3.69 7.03
C LYS A 259 -14.43 -2.31 7.17
N TYR A 260 -14.29 -1.56 6.07
CA TYR A 260 -13.69 -0.22 6.09
C TYR A 260 -14.54 0.81 6.83
N ARG A 261 -15.87 0.75 6.71
CA ARG A 261 -16.77 1.64 7.47
C ARG A 261 -16.58 1.46 8.98
N GLU A 262 -16.49 0.22 9.45
CA GLU A 262 -16.19 -0.06 10.87
C GLU A 262 -14.84 0.51 11.32
N ASP A 263 -13.84 0.57 10.42
CA ASP A 263 -12.52 1.10 10.77
C ASP A 263 -12.53 2.63 10.82
N LEU A 264 -13.30 3.29 9.95
CA LEU A 264 -13.54 4.73 10.01
C LEU A 264 -14.21 5.15 11.32
N GLU A 265 -15.26 4.42 11.73
CA GLU A 265 -15.96 4.66 12.99
C GLU A 265 -15.01 4.57 14.19
N LYS A 266 -14.16 3.53 14.23
CA LYS A 266 -13.16 3.37 15.30
C LYS A 266 -12.11 4.48 15.32
N VAL A 267 -11.69 4.98 14.16
CA VAL A 267 -10.70 6.06 14.09
C VAL A 267 -11.30 7.38 14.54
N ALA A 268 -12.54 7.68 14.14
CA ALA A 268 -13.26 8.85 14.61
C ALA A 268 -13.38 8.85 16.15
N ASP A 269 -13.79 7.71 16.73
CA ASP A 269 -13.85 7.53 18.19
C ASP A 269 -12.51 7.77 18.89
N ILE A 270 -11.39 7.39 18.27
CA ILE A 270 -10.04 7.52 18.86
C ILE A 270 -9.51 8.96 18.75
N LEU A 271 -9.78 9.65 17.64
CA LEU A 271 -9.26 10.99 17.40
C LEU A 271 -10.10 12.08 18.07
N TYR A 272 -11.42 11.93 18.09
CA TYR A 272 -12.36 12.94 18.57
C TYR A 272 -13.08 12.54 19.87
N GLY A 273 -12.94 11.30 20.33
CA GLY A 273 -13.78 10.73 21.39
C GLY A 273 -15.15 10.32 20.84
N LYS A 274 -15.94 9.56 21.62
CA LYS A 274 -17.36 9.42 21.32
C LYS A 274 -18.01 10.79 21.46
N GLU A 275 -18.78 11.23 20.46
CA GLU A 275 -19.87 12.16 20.76
C GLU A 275 -20.77 11.44 21.77
N VAL A 276 -20.65 11.81 23.04
CA VAL A 276 -21.70 11.53 24.02
C VAL A 276 -22.84 12.47 23.65
N ASN A 277 -23.59 12.11 22.60
CA ASN A 277 -24.95 12.58 22.47
C ASN A 277 -25.69 11.97 23.67
N GLY A 278 -25.81 12.79 24.72
CA GLY A 278 -26.58 12.48 25.93
C GLY A 278 -28.02 12.13 25.58
N PRO A 279 -28.69 11.41 26.48
CA PRO A 279 -29.43 12.13 27.53
C PRO A 279 -28.84 12.00 28.93
#